data_AF-A0AAV0LNB7-F1
#
_entry.id   AF-A0AAV0LNB7-F1
#
_cell.length_a   1.000
_cell.length_b   1.000
_cell.length_c   1.000
_cell.angle_alpha   90.00
_cell.angle_beta   90.00
_cell.angle_gamma   90.00
#
_symmetry.space_group_name_H-M   'P 1'
#
loop_
_entity.id
_entity.type
_entity.pdbx_description
1 polymer ?
#
loop_
_entity_poly.entity_id
_entity_poly.type
_entity_poly.pdbx_seq_one_letter_code
_entity_poly.pdbx_strand_id
1 'polypeptide(L)' 'MCSDCHRMAKHISLKYGCEIYLSHPKCFHHFKDGHCSCGDYW' A
#
# COMPACT_ATOMS: atom_id res chain seq x y z
N MET A 1 -2.94 -2.10 8.85
CA MET A 1 -2.57 -3.21 7.96
C MET A 1 -1.40 -3.97 8.60
N CYS A 2 -1.08 -5.20 8.18
CA CYS A 2 0.13 -5.88 8.67
C CYS A 2 1.35 -5.50 7.81
N SER A 3 2.58 -5.61 8.32
CA SER A 3 3.80 -5.26 7.56
C SER A 3 3.95 -6.05 6.25
N ASP A 4 3.71 -7.37 6.29
CA ASP A 4 3.80 -8.21 5.08
C ASP A 4 2.71 -7.88 4.07
N CYS A 5 1.49 -7.65 4.55
CA CYS A 5 0.37 -7.20 3.74
C CYS A 5 0.75 -5.90 3.02
N HIS A 6 1.34 -4.95 3.75
CA HIS A 6 1.76 -3.65 3.25
C HIS A 6 2.84 -3.78 2.17
N ARG A 7 3.84 -4.62 2.41
CA ARG A 7 4.87 -4.99 1.41
C ARG A 7 4.26 -5.64 0.18
N MET A 8 3.30 -6.55 0.34
CA MET A 8 2.66 -7.23 -0.78
C MET A 8 1.89 -6.25 -1.66
N ALA A 9 1.14 -5.32 -1.06
CA ALA A 9 0.42 -4.29 -1.81
C ALA A 9 1.37 -3.36 -2.60
N LYS A 10 2.52 -2.99 -2.00
CA LYS A 10 3.60 -2.28 -2.72
C LYS A 10 4.09 -3.10 -3.92
N HIS A 11 4.41 -4.37 -3.72
CA HIS A 11 4.89 -5.23 -4.81
C HIS A 11 3.86 -5.40 -5.93
N ILE A 12 2.58 -5.54 -5.60
CA ILE A 12 1.50 -5.63 -6.60
C ILE A 12 1.41 -4.33 -7.39
N SER A 13 1.40 -3.17 -6.70
CA SER A 13 1.35 -1.86 -7.37
C SER A 13 2.53 -1.66 -8.32
N LEU A 14 3.75 -2.01 -7.90
CA LEU A 14 4.95 -1.91 -8.73
C LEU A 14 4.92 -2.87 -9.93
N LYS A 15 4.50 -4.12 -9.71
CA LYS A 15 4.56 -5.17 -10.73
C LYS A 15 3.49 -5.00 -11.81
N TYR A 16 2.30 -4.57 -11.42
CA TYR A 16 1.15 -4.45 -12.32
C TYR A 16 0.88 -3.01 -12.75
N GLY A 17 1.64 -2.03 -12.24
CA GLY A 17 1.43 -0.60 -12.53
C GLY A 17 0.05 -0.11 -12.11
N CYS A 18 -0.56 -0.74 -11.11
CA CYS A 18 -1.90 -0.41 -10.64
C CYS A 18 -1.85 0.45 -9.38
N GLU A 19 -2.85 1.30 -9.24
CA GLU A 19 -3.08 2.07 -8.01
C GLU A 19 -4.00 1.26 -7.09
N ILE A 20 -3.62 1.11 -5.82
CA ILE A 20 -4.40 0.37 -4.82
C ILE A 20 -4.82 1.34 -3.72
N TYR A 21 -6.11 1.43 -3.46
CA TYR A 21 -6.68 2.26 -2.40
C TYR A 21 -7.25 1.35 -1.32
N LEU A 22 -6.70 1.43 -0.11
CA LEU A 22 -7.09 0.62 1.03
C LEU A 22 -7.41 1.53 2.21
N SER A 23 -8.63 1.47 2.71
CA SER A 23 -9.02 2.13 3.95
C SER A 23 -8.92 1.14 5.10
N HIS A 24 -8.30 1.57 6.21
CA HIS A 24 -8.40 0.90 7.48
C HIS A 24 -8.75 1.92 8.56
N PRO A 25 -9.21 1.51 9.76
CA PRO A 25 -9.80 2.42 10.74
C PRO A 25 -8.92 3.59 11.21
N LYS A 26 -7.61 3.55 10.92
CA LYS A 26 -6.63 4.56 11.34
C LYS A 26 -6.04 5.38 10.19
N CYS A 27 -6.10 4.90 8.95
CA CYS A 27 -5.47 5.57 7.81
C CYS A 27 -6.04 5.09 6.47
N PHE A 28 -5.84 5.93 5.44
CA PHE A 28 -5.96 5.52 4.06
C PHE A 28 -4.57 5.23 3.49
N HIS A 29 -4.39 4.02 2.98
CA HIS A 29 -3.23 3.65 2.19
C HIS A 29 -3.56 3.86 0.70
N HIS A 30 -2.76 4.69 0.04
CA HIS A 30 -2.72 4.79 -1.40
C HIS A 30 -1.39 4.21 -1.88
N PHE A 31 -1.44 3.09 -2.58
CA PHE A 31 -0.29 2.45 -3.19
C PHE A 31 -0.18 2.83 -4.66
N LYS A 32 0.99 3.33 -5.04
CA LYS A 32 1.33 3.73 -6.41
C LYS A 32 2.81 3.51 -6.66
N ASP A 33 3.15 2.85 -7.78
CA ASP A 33 4.53 2.58 -8.19
C ASP A 33 5.39 1.90 -7.10
N GLY A 34 4.76 1.07 -6.25
CA GLY A 34 5.45 0.41 -5.13
C GLY A 34 5.66 1.26 -3.87
N HIS A 35 5.12 2.47 -3.83
CA HIS A 35 5.12 3.35 -2.67
C HIS A 35 3.75 3.40 -2.02
N CYS A 36 3.69 3.66 -0.71
CA CYS A 36 2.45 3.89 0.01
C CYS A 36 2.44 5.28 0.64
N SER A 37 1.29 5.97 0.61
CA SER A 37 1.09 7.30 1.20
C SER A 37 1.16 7.34 2.73
N CYS A 38 1.14 6.20 3.43
CA CYS A 38 1.14 6.16 4.90
C CYS A 38 2.53 6.38 5.52
N GLY A 39 3.59 6.57 4.72
CA GLY A 39 4.96 6.76 5.23
C GLY A 39 5.51 5.52 5.96
N ASP A 40 5.09 4.32 5.55
CA ASP A 40 5.44 3.04 6.19
C ASP A 40 4.90 2.85 7.63
N TYR A 41 3.89 3.62 8.01
CA TYR A 41 2.98 3.21 9.08
C TYR A 41 2.02 2.14 8.51
N TRP A 42 2.37 0.87 8.68
CA TRP A 42 1.51 -0.27 8.35
C TRP A 42 0.23 -0.30 9.19
#